data_AF-A0A846DL53-F1
#
_entry.id   AF-A0A846DL53-F1
#
_cell.length_a   1.000
_cell.length_b   1.000
_cell.length_c   1.000
_cell.angle_alpha   90.00
_cell.angle_beta   90.00
_cell.angle_gamma   90.00
#
_symmetry.space_group_name_H-M   'P 1'
#
loop_
_entity.id
_entity.type
_entity.pdbx_description
1 polymer ?
#
loop_
_entity_poly.entity_id
_entity_poly.type
_entity_poly.pdbx_seq_one_letter_code
_entity_poly.pdbx_strand_id
1 'polypeptide(L)'
;MKIDRHGQAKILTAEEIQLLFNKGATLNPPRDRALFAVMLYTACRVNEAVTLRIRDVYDRKGSVRPVVLFRKGNTKGKLATRTIPVLEDLRKH
;
A
#
# COMPACT_ATOMS: atom_id res chain seq x y z
N MET A 1 11.46 13.92 15.32
CA MET A 1 12.85 13.98 14.81
C MET A 1 13.58 12.73 15.30
N LYS A 2 14.36 12.03 14.47
CA LYS A 2 15.16 10.88 14.97
C LYS A 2 16.35 11.44 15.74
N ILE A 3 16.61 10.92 16.94
CA ILE A 3 17.82 11.21 17.71
C ILE A 3 18.65 9.92 17.67
N ASP A 4 19.88 9.97 17.18
CA ASP A 4 20.77 8.80 17.04
C ASP A 4 20.17 7.61 16.27
N ARG A 5 19.41 7.89 15.21
CA ARG A 5 18.63 6.89 14.43
C ARG A 5 17.52 6.20 15.21
N HIS A 6 17.34 6.54 16.48
CA HIS A 6 16.24 6.12 17.33
C HIS A 6 15.16 7.20 17.33
N GLY A 7 13.97 6.82 16.91
CA GLY A 7 12.81 7.69 16.91
C GLY A 7 11.59 6.82 16.72
N GLN A 8 10.74 6.77 17.74
CA GLN A 8 9.47 6.08 17.64
C GLN A 8 8.49 7.02 16.95
N ALA A 9 8.05 6.64 15.75
CA ALA A 9 6.94 7.34 15.11
C ALA A 9 5.66 7.08 15.92
N LYS A 10 4.81 8.09 16.04
CA LYS A 10 3.47 7.91 16.58
C LYS A 10 2.73 6.89 15.70
N ILE A 11 2.09 5.91 16.34
CA ILE A 11 1.14 5.03 15.67
C ILE A 11 -0.18 5.80 15.55
N LEU A 12 -0.69 5.90 14.32
CA LEU A 12 -1.93 6.63 14.06
C LEU A 12 -3.13 5.89 14.67
N THR A 13 -4.08 6.64 15.23
CA THR A 13 -5.39 6.08 15.63
C THR A 13 -6.27 5.83 14.40
N ALA A 14 -7.39 5.14 14.59
CA ALA A 14 -8.36 4.91 13.52
C ALA A 14 -8.91 6.24 12.97
N GLU A 15 -9.17 7.23 13.83
CA GLU A 15 -9.68 8.55 13.46
C GLU A 15 -8.65 9.33 12.64
N GLU A 16 -7.36 9.23 13.00
CA GLU A 16 -6.28 9.88 12.27
C GLU A 16 -6.06 9.25 10.88
N ILE A 17 -6.20 7.92 10.78
CA ILE A 17 -6.18 7.21 9.50
C ILE A 17 -7.33 7.68 8.61
N GLN A 18 -8.55 7.80 9.16
CA GLN A 18 -9.71 8.30 8.42
C GLN A 18 -9.52 9.76 7.98
N LEU A 19 -8.98 10.61 8.86
CA LEU A 19 -8.66 12.00 8.50
C LEU A 19 -7.68 12.06 7.33
N LEU A 20 -6.63 11.24 7.36
CA LEU A 20 -5.62 11.18 6.31
C LEU A 20 -6.20 10.68 4.97
N PHE A 21 -7.05 9.65 4.98
CA PHE A 21 -7.74 9.17 3.79
C PHE A 21 -8.63 10.24 3.15
N ASN A 22 -9.38 10.96 3.99
CA ASN A 22 -10.39 11.89 3.53
C ASN A 22 -9.80 13.24 3.10
N LYS A 23 -8.80 13.74 3.82
CA LYS A 23 -8.25 15.10 3.66
C LYS A 23 -6.75 15.17 3.33
N GLY A 24 -6.00 14.09 3.52
CA GLY A 24 -4.54 14.07 3.30
C GLY A 24 -4.10 13.88 1.84
N ALA A 25 -4.98 13.35 1.00
CA ALA A 25 -4.74 13.12 -0.42
C ALA A 25 -5.01 14.40 -1.24
N THR A 26 -4.04 15.31 -1.29
CA THR A 26 -4.23 16.67 -1.84
C THR A 26 -3.77 16.87 -3.29
N LEU A 27 -2.86 16.04 -3.80
CA LEU A 27 -2.28 16.24 -5.14
C LEU A 27 -3.08 15.51 -6.23
N ASN A 28 -3.30 14.21 -6.06
CA ASN A 28 -4.15 13.41 -6.94
C ASN A 28 -5.00 12.48 -6.07
N PRO A 29 -6.19 12.93 -5.63
CA PRO A 29 -6.93 12.24 -4.58
C PRO A 29 -7.23 10.76 -4.88
N PRO A 30 -7.66 10.34 -6.09
CA PRO A 30 -7.86 8.93 -6.41
C PRO A 30 -6.56 8.11 -6.32
N ARG A 31 -5.48 8.58 -6.94
CA ARG A 31 -4.17 7.88 -6.92
C ARG A 31 -3.60 7.78 -5.52
N ASP A 32 -3.62 8.88 -4.79
CA ASP A 32 -2.99 9.00 -3.46
C ASP A 32 -3.75 8.17 -2.43
N ARG A 33 -5.09 8.12 -2.52
CA ARG A 33 -5.93 7.22 -1.72
C ARG A 33 -5.66 5.76 -2.05
N ALA A 34 -5.57 5.40 -3.33
CA ALA A 34 -5.24 4.02 -3.73
C ALA A 34 -3.85 3.60 -3.23
N LEU A 35 -2.85 4.47 -3.35
CA LEU A 35 -1.50 4.21 -2.84
C LEU A 35 -1.50 4.01 -1.32
N PHE A 36 -2.22 4.88 -0.60
CA PHE A 36 -2.34 4.79 0.85
C PHE A 36 -3.08 3.51 1.28
N ALA A 37 -4.19 3.17 0.61
CA ALA A 37 -4.96 1.95 0.87
C ALA A 37 -4.13 0.69 0.65
N VAL A 38 -3.38 0.60 -0.47
CA VAL A 38 -2.49 -0.52 -0.73
C VAL A 38 -1.49 -0.67 0.41
N MET A 39 -0.86 0.41 0.87
CA MET A 39 0.11 0.34 1.96
C MET A 39 -0.53 -0.03 3.30
N LEU A 40 -1.68 0.53 3.64
CA LEU A 40 -2.37 0.27 4.91
C LEU A 40 -2.84 -1.19 5.00
N TYR A 41 -3.54 -1.69 3.98
CA TYR A 41 -4.19 -3.00 4.03
C TYR A 41 -3.24 -4.16 3.70
N THR A 42 -2.08 -3.89 3.09
CA THR A 42 -1.09 -4.94 2.78
C THR A 42 0.18 -4.86 3.62
N ALA A 43 0.37 -3.79 4.41
CA ALA A 43 1.58 -3.48 5.15
C ALA A 43 2.87 -3.55 4.29
N CYS A 44 2.75 -3.30 2.97
CA CYS A 44 3.89 -3.29 2.08
C CYS A 44 4.75 -2.03 2.27
N ARG A 45 6.01 -2.10 1.82
CA ARG A 45 6.90 -0.93 1.82
C ARG A 45 6.52 0.01 0.68
N VAL A 46 6.82 1.30 0.85
CA VAL A 46 6.56 2.32 -0.19
C VAL A 46 7.12 1.93 -1.56
N ASN A 47 8.35 1.40 -1.63
CA ASN A 47 8.95 0.97 -2.89
C ASN A 47 8.15 -0.18 -3.55
N GLU A 48 7.59 -1.08 -2.76
CA GLU A 48 6.80 -2.20 -3.26
C GLU A 48 5.48 -1.68 -3.84
N ALA A 49 4.83 -0.72 -3.19
CA ALA A 49 3.58 -0.12 -3.65
C ALA A 49 3.76 0.69 -4.95
N VAL A 50 4.75 1.59 -4.99
CA VAL A 50 4.96 2.50 -6.15
C VAL A 50 5.54 1.79 -7.38
N THR A 51 5.96 0.53 -7.26
CA THR A 51 6.50 -0.27 -8.38
C THR A 51 5.55 -1.39 -8.84
N LEU A 52 4.33 -1.44 -8.29
CA LEU A 52 3.28 -2.35 -8.77
C LEU A 52 2.97 -2.06 -10.24
N ARG A 53 2.77 -3.13 -11.02
CA ARG A 53 2.22 -3.03 -12.38
C ARG A 53 0.76 -3.44 -12.36
N ILE A 54 -0.01 -3.02 -13.37
CA ILE A 54 -1.43 -3.39 -13.53
C ILE A 54 -1.61 -4.91 -13.39
N ARG A 55 -0.76 -5.72 -14.03
CA ARG A 55 -0.83 -7.19 -13.98
C ARG A 55 -0.66 -7.81 -12.59
N ASP A 56 -0.09 -7.08 -11.64
CA ASP A 56 0.14 -7.55 -10.27
C ASP A 56 -1.10 -7.40 -9.37
N VAL A 57 -2.06 -6.57 -9.80
CA VAL A 57 -3.29 -6.24 -9.07
C VAL A 57 -4.53 -6.67 -9.84
N TYR A 58 -4.53 -6.51 -11.16
CA TYR A 58 -5.66 -6.82 -12.04
C TYR A 58 -5.39 -8.09 -12.86
N ASP A 59 -6.45 -8.84 -13.11
CA ASP A 59 -6.44 -9.95 -14.05
C ASP A 59 -6.54 -9.44 -15.51
N ARG A 60 -6.53 -10.36 -16.48
CA ARG A 60 -6.63 -10.00 -17.90
C ARG A 60 -8.01 -9.48 -18.31
N LYS A 61 -9.03 -9.68 -17.47
CA LYS A 61 -10.40 -9.20 -17.68
C LYS A 61 -10.63 -7.82 -17.06
N GLY A 62 -9.60 -7.25 -16.42
CA GLY A 62 -9.68 -5.95 -15.75
C GLY A 62 -10.28 -6.02 -14.35
N SER A 63 -10.50 -7.21 -13.79
CA SER A 63 -10.99 -7.39 -12.42
C SER A 63 -9.84 -7.41 -11.42
N VAL A 64 -10.06 -6.89 -10.22
CA VAL A 64 -9.08 -6.96 -9.12
C VAL A 64 -8.88 -8.41 -8.72
N ARG A 65 -7.62 -8.86 -8.68
CA ARG A 65 -7.24 -10.22 -8.28
C ARG A 65 -7.60 -10.47 -6.82
N PRO A 66 -7.75 -11.74 -6.40
CA PRO A 66 -7.89 -12.07 -4.99
C PRO A 66 -6.62 -11.80 -4.17
N VAL A 67 -5.47 -11.58 -4.83
CA VAL A 67 -4.18 -11.29 -4.20
C VAL A 67 -3.42 -10.19 -4.95
N VAL A 68 -2.69 -9.36 -4.22
CA VAL A 68 -1.66 -8.46 -4.76
C VAL A 68 -0.32 -9.19 -4.80
N LEU A 69 0.38 -9.12 -5.94
CA LEU A 69 1.64 -9.81 -6.14
C LEU A 69 2.84 -8.84 -6.00
N PHE A 70 3.63 -9.03 -4.96
CA PHE A 70 4.86 -8.26 -4.71
C PHE A 70 6.07 -9.02 -5.22
N ARG A 71 6.64 -8.55 -6.33
CA ARG A 71 7.74 -9.23 -7.03
C ARG A 71 9.05 -9.13 -6.26
N LYS A 72 9.78 -10.24 -6.18
CA LYS A 72 11.10 -10.37 -5.55
C LYS A 72 12.02 -9.17 -5.81
N GLY A 73 12.13 -8.75 -7.08
CA GLY A 73 12.99 -7.63 -7.50
C GLY A 73 12.73 -6.30 -6.78
N ASN A 74 11.50 -6.09 -6.30
CA ASN A 74 11.07 -4.85 -5.63
C ASN A 74 11.01 -5.01 -4.10
N THR A 75 11.09 -6.25 -3.60
CA THR A 75 11.07 -6.54 -2.15
C THR A 75 12.43 -6.27 -1.50
N LYS A 76 12.39 -5.88 -0.22
CA LYS A 76 13.62 -5.72 0.57
C LYS A 76 14.36 -7.04 0.69
N GLY A 77 15.66 -7.05 0.42
CA GLY A 77 16.49 -8.24 0.46
C GLY A 77 16.27 -9.21 -0.72
N LYS A 78 15.28 -8.95 -1.59
CA LYS A 78 15.00 -9.73 -2.80
C LYS A 78 14.94 -11.24 -2.55
N LEU A 79 14.33 -11.66 -1.45
CA LEU A 79 14.30 -13.07 -1.05
C LEU A 79 13.35 -13.86 -1.96
N ALA A 80 12.08 -13.45 -2.03
CA ALA A 80 11.05 -14.11 -2.80
C ALA A 80 9.96 -13.15 -3.28
N THR A 81 9.21 -13.57 -4.31
CA THR A 81 7.92 -12.95 -4.64
C THR A 81 6.90 -13.43 -3.62
N ARG A 82 6.05 -12.53 -3.12
CA ARG A 82 4.98 -12.88 -2.18
C ARG A 82 3.64 -12.36 -2.65
N THR A 83 2.57 -12.98 -2.16
CA THR A 83 1.19 -12.59 -2.42
C THR A 83 0.52 -12.20 -1.12
N ILE A 84 -0.27 -11.12 -1.15
CA ILE A 84 -1.09 -10.69 -0.02
C ILE A 84 -2.55 -10.69 -0.45
N PRO A 85 -3.48 -11.34 0.29
CA PRO A 85 -4.90 -11.31 -0.03
C PRO A 85 -5.43 -9.88 -0.13
N VAL A 86 -6.27 -9.64 -1.13
CA VAL A 86 -6.98 -8.36 -1.27
C VAL A 86 -8.21 -8.41 -0.37
N LEU A 87 -8.19 -7.61 0.70
CA LEU A 87 -9.33 -7.42 1.60
C LEU A 87 -10.43 -6.61 0.89
N GLU A 88 -11.68 -6.78 1.32
CA GLU A 88 -12.82 -6.06 0.73
C GLU A 88 -12.68 -4.54 0.86
N ASP A 89 -12.08 -4.06 1.96
CA ASP A 89 -11.82 -2.63 2.13
C ASP A 89 -10.79 -2.07 1.15
N LEU A 90 -9.82 -2.90 0.71
CA LEU A 90 -8.87 -2.50 -0.32
C LEU A 90 -9.53 -2.45 -1.71
N ARG A 91 -10.53 -3.30 -2.00
CA ARG A 91 -11.20 -3.32 -3.30
C ARG A 91 -12.00 -2.05 -3.61
N LYS A 92 -12.36 -1.29 -2.58
CA LYS A 92 -13.16 -0.06 -2.69
C LYS A 92 -12.33 1.17 -3.11
N HIS A 93 -11.00 1.04 -3.19
CA HIS A 93 -10.06 2.13 -3.44
C HIS A 93 -9.25 1.91 -4.72
#